data_AF-A0AAD6ZXB8-F1
#
_entry.id   AF-A0AAD6ZXB8-F1
#
_cell.length_a   1.000
_cell.length_b   1.000
_cell.length_c   1.000
_cell.angle_alpha   90.00
_cell.angle_beta   90.00
_cell.angle_gamma   90.00
#
_symmetry.space_group_name_H-M   'P 1'
#
loop_
_entity.id
_entity.type
_entity.pdbx_description
1 polymer ?
#
loop_
_entity_poly.entity_id
_entity_poly.type
_entity_poly.pdbx_seq_one_letter_code
_entity_poly.pdbx_strand_id
1 'polypeptide(L)'
;MSTPAEPTPYQLRTLVIDYLIHNGYASTARVFGQSSLVPTSLDADGDEIMQPADTPEIPATKAVVQVELRQRIRTHILAGQINDAIDLLEKHFPAVLSSEPFASAPKPHKSLSGTDFVAPTTLNPAHLNLNLRILAFTEAFRAFLHPTSESSSSLLEDYDESRTAELLAKAQKLHVLSSMLSNPTEREAYNKELENVTGLLAYPDPERSPVAKYLSHERREAVANQINTAILYRTGLPAISHLELSTRYTSALWSFMHDLHIKPRPDAPLPPTSVEKASSPSLIKGVKVVDKDAPEAPRFDLQHFLNAKA
;
A
#
# COMPACT_ATOMS: atom_id res chain seq x y z
N MET A 1 -28.43 -28.42 -9.13
CA MET A 1 -27.33 -27.58 -8.61
C MET A 1 -27.10 -26.50 -9.64
N SER A 2 -27.42 -25.24 -9.34
CA SER A 2 -27.26 -24.13 -10.27
C SER A 2 -25.80 -23.99 -10.68
N THR A 3 -25.54 -23.95 -11.98
CA THR A 3 -24.24 -23.52 -12.51
C THR A 3 -23.96 -22.11 -11.98
N PRO A 4 -22.75 -21.82 -11.48
CA PRO A 4 -22.39 -20.44 -11.15
C PRO A 4 -22.55 -19.62 -12.43
N ALA A 5 -23.34 -18.54 -12.36
CA ALA A 5 -23.51 -17.64 -13.51
C ALA A 5 -22.13 -17.08 -13.88
N GLU A 6 -21.78 -17.13 -15.17
CA GLU A 6 -20.55 -16.51 -15.64
C GLU A 6 -20.60 -14.99 -15.35
N PRO A 7 -19.48 -14.41 -14.87
CA PRO A 7 -19.44 -12.99 -14.57
C PRO A 7 -19.66 -12.19 -15.85
N THR A 8 -20.53 -11.19 -15.80
CA THR A 8 -20.78 -10.35 -16.98
C THR A 8 -19.53 -9.52 -17.31
N PRO A 9 -19.30 -9.16 -18.59
CA PRO A 9 -18.19 -8.28 -18.95
C PRO A 9 -18.19 -6.96 -18.16
N TYR A 10 -19.37 -6.46 -17.81
CA TYR A 10 -19.54 -5.30 -16.95
C TYR A 10 -18.97 -5.53 -15.54
N GLN A 11 -19.31 -6.64 -14.89
CA GLN A 11 -18.79 -6.99 -13.55
C GLN A 11 -17.27 -7.09 -13.53
N LEU A 12 -16.67 -7.72 -14.54
CA LEU A 12 -15.21 -7.81 -14.68
C LEU A 12 -14.57 -6.42 -14.85
N ARG A 13 -15.17 -5.54 -15.66
CA ARG A 13 -14.68 -4.17 -15.85
C ARG A 13 -14.79 -3.35 -14.57
N THR A 14 -15.88 -3.45 -13.82
CA THR A 14 -16.03 -2.78 -12.52
C THR A 14 -14.94 -3.19 -11.55
N LEU A 15 -14.59 -4.48 -11.53
CA LEU A 15 -13.54 -5.02 -10.67
C LEU A 15 -12.14 -4.48 -11.05
N VAL A 16 -11.87 -4.32 -12.35
CA VAL A 16 -10.64 -3.67 -12.84
C VAL A 16 -10.61 -2.19 -12.48
N ILE A 17 -11.72 -1.46 -12.66
CA ILE A 17 -11.81 -0.04 -12.31
C ILE A 17 -11.58 0.16 -10.80
N ASP A 18 -12.21 -0.66 -9.96
CA ASP A 18 -12.00 -0.65 -8.51
C ASP A 18 -10.52 -0.82 -8.16
N TYR A 19 -9.84 -1.79 -8.79
CA TYR A 19 -8.40 -1.97 -8.62
C TYR A 19 -7.58 -0.74 -9.06
N LEU A 20 -7.89 -0.16 -10.22
CA LEU A 20 -7.17 0.99 -10.75
C LEU A 20 -7.33 2.23 -9.86
N ILE A 21 -8.56 2.49 -9.41
CA ILE A 21 -8.90 3.57 -8.47
C ILE A 21 -8.18 3.32 -7.14
N HIS A 22 -8.24 2.10 -6.61
CA HIS A 22 -7.62 1.76 -5.33
C HIS A 22 -6.10 2.02 -5.32
N ASN A 23 -5.40 1.66 -6.40
CA ASN A 23 -3.94 1.74 -6.52
C ASN A 23 -3.39 3.08 -7.03
N GLY A 24 -4.23 4.09 -7.28
CA GLY A 24 -3.74 5.39 -7.71
C GLY A 24 -3.67 5.59 -9.22
N TYR A 25 -4.16 4.64 -10.03
CA TYR A 25 -4.14 4.74 -11.50
C TYR A 25 -5.34 5.55 -12.03
N ALA A 26 -5.52 6.77 -11.51
CA ALA A 26 -6.66 7.65 -11.81
C ALA A 26 -6.85 7.91 -13.31
N SER A 27 -5.76 8.26 -14.01
CA SER A 27 -5.80 8.53 -15.46
C SER A 27 -6.24 7.30 -16.25
N THR A 28 -5.70 6.13 -15.90
CA THR A 28 -6.04 4.84 -16.52
C THR A 28 -7.48 4.46 -16.23
N ALA A 29 -7.93 4.59 -14.97
CA ALA A 29 -9.30 4.32 -14.56
C ALA A 29 -10.30 5.20 -15.33
N ARG A 30 -9.96 6.47 -15.57
CA ARG A 30 -10.80 7.40 -16.33
C ARG A 30 -10.93 6.97 -17.79
N VAL A 31 -9.82 6.67 -18.47
CA VAL A 31 -9.85 6.21 -19.87
C VAL A 31 -10.58 4.87 -19.97
N PHE A 32 -10.25 3.92 -19.09
CA PHE A 32 -10.87 2.59 -19.08
C PHE A 32 -12.38 2.65 -18.79
N GLY A 33 -12.82 3.54 -17.89
CA GLY A 33 -14.24 3.78 -17.61
C GLY A 33 -14.96 4.42 -18.80
N GLN A 34 -14.34 5.37 -19.49
CA GLN A 34 -14.90 6.02 -20.69
C GLN A 34 -15.03 5.08 -21.88
N SER A 35 -14.06 4.18 -22.10
CA SER A 35 -14.17 3.13 -23.12
C SER A 35 -15.36 2.20 -22.88
N SER A 36 -15.90 2.16 -21.67
CA SER A 36 -17.09 1.36 -21.32
C SER A 36 -18.41 2.07 -21.61
N LEU A 37 -18.39 3.37 -21.94
CA LEU A 37 -19.55 4.12 -22.46
C LEU A 37 -19.76 3.89 -23.97
N VAL A 38 -18.82 3.22 -24.66
CA VAL A 38 -19.03 2.74 -26.02
C VAL A 38 -19.95 1.51 -25.93
N PRO A 39 -21.21 1.57 -26.40
CA PRO A 39 -22.10 0.43 -26.41
C PRO A 39 -21.50 -0.61 -27.37
N THR A 40 -20.82 -1.62 -26.83
CA THR A 40 -20.16 -2.65 -27.66
C THR A 40 -21.14 -3.74 -28.11
N SER A 41 -22.42 -3.62 -27.79
CA SER A 41 -23.47 -4.42 -28.39
C SER A 41 -24.00 -3.64 -29.60
N LEU A 42 -23.42 -3.90 -30.76
CA LEU A 42 -24.06 -3.65 -32.05
C LEU A 42 -25.02 -4.81 -32.30
N ASP A 43 -26.23 -4.54 -32.79
CA ASP A 43 -27.10 -5.63 -33.23
C ASP A 43 -26.59 -6.26 -34.54
N ALA A 44 -27.31 -7.28 -35.03
CA ALA A 44 -26.94 -7.97 -36.26
C ALA A 44 -26.97 -7.06 -37.51
N ASP A 45 -27.63 -5.91 -37.41
CA ASP A 45 -27.78 -4.92 -38.48
C ASP A 45 -26.74 -3.77 -38.36
N GLY A 46 -25.96 -3.75 -37.28
CA GLY A 46 -24.89 -2.76 -37.06
C GLY A 46 -25.37 -1.49 -36.37
N ASP A 47 -26.58 -1.48 -35.82
CA ASP A 47 -27.15 -0.35 -35.09
C ASP A 47 -26.77 -0.39 -33.59
N GLU A 48 -26.63 0.79 -33.00
CA GLU A 48 -26.22 0.97 -31.60
C GLU A 48 -27.33 0.50 -30.65
N ILE A 49 -27.09 -0.57 -29.88
CA ILE A 49 -28.03 -0.99 -28.84
C ILE A 49 -27.85 -0.05 -27.64
N MET A 50 -28.80 0.88 -27.45
CA MET A 50 -28.91 1.70 -26.25
C MET A 50 -29.04 0.79 -25.02
N GLN A 51 -28.07 0.84 -24.10
CA GLN A 51 -28.24 0.25 -22.78
C GLN A 51 -29.31 1.03 -22.00
N PRO A 52 -30.11 0.36 -21.14
CA PRO A 52 -31.16 1.03 -20.38
C PRO A 52 -30.58 2.17 -19.54
N ALA A 53 -31.31 3.28 -19.51
CA ALA A 53 -30.95 4.55 -18.85
C ALA A 53 -30.70 4.44 -17.33
N ASP A 54 -30.93 3.27 -16.73
CA ASP A 54 -30.73 2.97 -15.31
C ASP A 54 -29.34 2.40 -14.97
N THR A 55 -28.38 2.45 -15.91
CA THR A 55 -27.00 2.04 -15.59
C THR A 55 -26.43 3.08 -14.63
N PRO A 56 -26.11 2.74 -13.36
CA PRO A 56 -25.57 3.71 -12.42
C PRO A 56 -24.30 4.28 -13.02
N GLU A 57 -24.28 5.60 -13.25
CA GLU A 57 -23.06 6.32 -13.58
C GLU A 57 -21.98 5.83 -12.62
N ILE A 58 -20.91 5.24 -13.16
CA ILE A 58 -19.77 4.81 -12.35
C ILE A 58 -19.41 6.03 -11.49
N PRO A 59 -19.29 5.92 -10.15
CA PRO A 59 -19.09 7.04 -9.22
C PRO A 59 -17.70 7.71 -9.37
N ALA A 60 -17.16 7.69 -10.58
CA ALA A 60 -15.83 7.99 -11.01
C ALA A 60 -15.44 9.42 -10.70
N THR A 61 -16.31 10.42 -10.74
CA THR A 61 -15.85 11.81 -10.55
C THR A 61 -15.36 12.10 -9.14
N LYS A 62 -16.12 11.74 -8.09
CA LYS A 62 -15.68 11.96 -6.70
C LYS A 62 -14.57 10.98 -6.29
N ALA A 63 -14.67 9.71 -6.71
CA ALA A 63 -13.66 8.71 -6.43
C ALA A 63 -12.32 9.06 -7.10
N VAL A 64 -12.31 9.49 -8.36
CA VAL A 64 -11.08 9.86 -9.10
C VAL A 64 -10.39 11.06 -8.47
N VAL A 65 -11.14 12.12 -8.08
CA VAL A 65 -10.54 13.28 -7.39
C VAL A 65 -9.87 12.87 -6.08
N GLN A 66 -10.52 11.99 -5.30
CA GLN A 66 -9.94 11.48 -4.07
C GLN A 66 -8.66 10.67 -4.34
N VAL A 67 -8.64 9.86 -5.40
CA VAL A 67 -7.45 9.10 -5.82
C VAL A 67 -6.30 10.00 -6.22
N GLU A 68 -6.57 11.04 -7.02
CA GLU A 68 -5.55 12.02 -7.43
C GLU A 68 -4.94 12.74 -6.22
N LEU A 69 -5.76 13.09 -5.23
CA LEU A 69 -5.27 13.69 -3.97
C LEU A 69 -4.38 12.71 -3.19
N ARG A 70 -4.79 11.44 -3.05
CA ARG A 70 -3.98 10.40 -2.38
C ARG A 70 -2.66 10.16 -3.11
N GLN A 71 -2.69 10.13 -4.44
CA GLN A 71 -1.48 10.00 -5.27
C GLN A 71 -0.54 11.18 -5.08
N ARG A 72 -1.07 12.41 -5.06
CA ARG A 72 -0.26 13.62 -4.85
C ARG A 72 0.38 13.63 -3.47
N ILE A 73 -0.34 13.26 -2.42
CA ILE A 73 0.21 13.11 -1.06
C ILE A 73 1.33 12.07 -1.06
N ARG A 74 1.12 10.89 -1.67
CA ARG A 74 2.15 9.86 -1.80
C ARG A 74 3.40 10.40 -2.51
N THR A 75 3.24 11.10 -3.63
CA THR A 75 4.36 11.68 -4.38
C THR A 75 5.17 12.65 -3.53
N HIS A 76 4.52 13.55 -2.77
CA HIS A 76 5.22 14.46 -1.87
C HIS A 76 6.00 13.71 -0.77
N ILE A 77 5.42 12.66 -0.17
CA ILE A 77 6.12 11.84 0.83
C ILE A 77 7.35 11.16 0.22
N LEU A 78 7.21 10.55 -0.96
CA LEU A 78 8.30 9.87 -1.66
C LEU A 78 9.38 10.83 -2.16
N ALA A 79 9.03 12.07 -2.50
CA ALA A 79 9.97 13.12 -2.88
C ALA A 79 10.69 13.76 -1.68
N GLY A 80 10.26 13.48 -0.44
CA GLY A 80 10.80 14.11 0.77
C GLY A 80 10.21 15.48 1.10
N GLN A 81 9.18 15.91 0.35
CA GLN A 81 8.43 17.15 0.58
C GLN A 81 7.34 16.93 1.65
N ILE A 82 7.77 16.60 2.87
CA ILE A 82 6.84 16.11 3.90
C ILE A 82 5.90 17.21 4.42
N ASN A 83 6.35 18.47 4.45
CA ASN A 83 5.49 19.59 4.87
C ASN A 83 4.32 19.80 3.90
N ASP A 84 4.58 19.78 2.59
CA ASP A 84 3.54 19.89 1.56
C ASP A 84 2.53 18.73 1.67
N ALA A 85 3.01 17.52 1.99
CA ALA A 85 2.14 16.37 2.23
C ALA A 85 1.24 16.57 3.48
N ILE A 86 1.78 17.14 4.56
CA ILE A 86 1.01 17.46 5.77
C ILE A 86 -0.04 18.53 5.46
N ASP A 87 0.31 19.59 4.75
CA ASP A 87 -0.63 20.66 4.38
C ASP A 87 -1.78 20.12 3.52
N LEU A 88 -1.48 19.22 2.57
CA LEU A 88 -2.51 18.53 1.78
C LEU A 88 -3.40 17.62 2.64
N LEU A 89 -2.83 16.93 3.64
CA LEU A 89 -3.59 16.09 4.57
C LEU A 89 -4.51 16.94 5.46
N GLU A 90 -4.02 18.02 6.05
CA GLU A 90 -4.82 18.91 6.88
C GLU A 90 -5.95 19.56 6.08
N LYS A 91 -5.69 19.91 4.80
CA LYS A 91 -6.67 20.52 3.91
C LYS A 91 -7.75 19.57 3.40
N HIS A 92 -7.38 18.35 2.99
CA HIS A 92 -8.29 17.44 2.29
C HIS A 92 -8.73 16.23 3.13
N PHE A 93 -7.95 15.84 4.14
CA PHE A 93 -8.20 14.66 4.98
C PHE A 93 -7.93 14.96 6.48
N PRO A 94 -8.55 16.00 7.07
CA PRO A 94 -8.24 16.41 8.44
C PRO A 94 -8.43 15.28 9.46
N ALA A 95 -9.44 14.42 9.26
CA ALA A 95 -9.72 13.25 10.11
C ALA A 95 -8.58 12.21 10.20
N VAL A 96 -7.57 12.27 9.32
CA VAL A 96 -6.38 11.41 9.37
C VAL A 96 -5.42 11.86 10.47
N LEU A 97 -5.34 13.17 10.73
CA LEU A 97 -4.44 13.78 11.70
C LEU A 97 -5.16 14.26 12.97
N SER A 98 -6.49 14.45 12.92
CA SER A 98 -7.30 14.84 14.06
C SER A 98 -7.60 13.66 14.99
N SER A 99 -7.47 13.90 16.30
CA SER A 99 -7.74 12.95 17.38
C SER A 99 -9.24 12.76 17.65
N GLU A 100 -10.06 12.59 16.62
CA GLU A 100 -11.47 12.24 16.80
C GLU A 100 -11.61 10.72 17.07
N PRO A 101 -12.21 10.32 18.20
CA PRO A 101 -12.40 8.92 18.55
C PRO A 101 -13.53 8.33 17.70
N PHE A 102 -13.18 7.44 16.76
CA PHE A 102 -14.17 6.61 16.06
C PHE A 102 -13.93 5.13 16.33
N ALA A 103 -15.03 4.40 16.43
CA ALA A 103 -15.13 3.04 16.95
C ALA A 103 -14.31 2.01 16.13
N SER A 104 -13.73 1.06 16.88
CA SER A 104 -13.12 -0.19 16.41
C SER A 104 -11.94 -0.04 15.44
N ALA A 105 -10.78 0.34 15.96
CA ALA A 105 -9.53 0.12 15.25
C ALA A 105 -9.30 -1.40 15.05
N PRO A 106 -9.01 -1.87 13.82
CA PRO A 106 -8.55 -3.24 13.61
C PRO A 106 -7.25 -3.46 14.39
N LYS A 107 -7.13 -4.65 15.00
CA LYS A 107 -5.94 -5.02 15.79
C LYS A 107 -4.69 -4.94 14.92
N PRO A 108 -3.55 -4.48 15.46
CA PRO A 108 -2.32 -4.37 14.70
C PRO A 108 -1.89 -5.74 14.19
N HIS A 109 -1.95 -5.94 12.87
CA HIS A 109 -1.29 -7.06 12.22
C HIS A 109 0.21 -6.74 12.14
N LYS A 110 1.09 -7.65 12.57
CA LYS A 110 2.54 -7.46 12.40
C LYS A 110 2.84 -7.28 10.91
N SER A 111 3.50 -6.18 10.55
CA SER A 111 3.98 -5.98 9.19
C SER A 111 4.99 -7.07 8.83
N LEU A 112 4.85 -7.61 7.62
CA LEU A 112 5.82 -8.52 7.00
C LEU A 112 6.92 -7.76 6.23
N SER A 113 6.91 -6.41 6.24
CA SER A 113 7.99 -5.60 5.64
C SER A 113 9.11 -5.36 6.64
N GLY A 114 10.36 -5.57 6.22
CA GLY A 114 11.58 -5.40 7.01
C GLY A 114 11.93 -3.96 7.39
N THR A 115 10.96 -3.05 7.42
CA THR A 115 11.15 -1.67 7.88
C THR A 115 10.77 -1.54 9.35
N ASP A 116 11.76 -1.67 10.24
CA ASP A 116 11.62 -1.50 11.68
C ASP A 116 11.50 -0.01 12.08
N PHE A 117 10.32 0.60 11.90
CA PHE A 117 9.98 1.88 12.57
C PHE A 117 8.74 1.71 13.46
N VAL A 118 8.54 2.63 14.40
CA VAL A 118 7.52 2.46 15.43
C VAL A 118 6.11 2.52 14.81
N ALA A 119 5.31 1.49 15.15
CA ALA A 119 3.91 1.37 14.79
C ALA A 119 3.63 1.45 13.27
N PRO A 120 4.16 0.54 12.43
CA PRO A 120 4.05 0.61 10.97
C PRO A 120 2.63 0.41 10.44
N THR A 121 1.76 -0.24 11.22
CA THR A 121 0.38 -0.58 10.85
C THR A 121 -0.65 0.18 11.68
N THR A 122 -0.24 1.16 12.48
CA THR A 122 -1.20 1.92 13.30
C THR A 122 -1.99 2.90 12.45
N LEU A 123 -3.24 3.11 12.85
CA LEU A 123 -4.16 4.11 12.29
C LEU A 123 -4.44 5.24 13.30
N ASN A 124 -3.66 5.29 14.40
CA ASN A 124 -3.78 6.32 15.41
C ASN A 124 -3.24 7.65 14.86
N PRO A 125 -4.04 8.73 14.83
CA PRO A 125 -3.64 10.02 14.26
C PRO A 125 -2.38 10.60 14.90
N ALA A 126 -2.19 10.40 16.21
CA ALA A 126 -0.99 10.87 16.90
C ALA A 126 0.28 10.19 16.38
N HIS A 127 0.23 8.88 16.14
CA HIS A 127 1.35 8.13 15.58
C HIS A 127 1.60 8.46 14.10
N LEU A 128 0.54 8.65 13.31
CA LEU A 128 0.66 9.06 11.91
C LEU A 128 1.33 10.42 11.79
N ASN A 129 0.90 11.39 12.61
CA ASN A 129 1.52 12.71 12.68
C ASN A 129 2.98 12.61 13.10
N LEU A 130 3.29 11.85 14.16
CA LEU A 130 4.65 11.69 14.64
C LEU A 130 5.57 11.05 13.59
N ASN A 131 5.12 9.98 12.92
CA ASN A 131 5.88 9.32 11.84
C ASN A 131 6.19 10.28 10.68
N LEU A 132 5.21 11.09 10.26
CA LEU A 132 5.41 12.14 9.25
C LEU A 132 6.41 13.19 9.74
N ARG A 133 6.30 13.66 10.98
CA ARG A 133 7.20 14.69 11.52
C ARG A 133 8.63 14.16 11.66
N ILE A 134 8.82 12.88 12.01
CA ILE A 134 10.16 12.27 12.04
C ILE A 134 10.73 12.19 10.62
N LEU A 135 9.93 11.84 9.62
CA LEU A 135 10.37 11.91 8.22
C LEU A 135 10.75 13.33 7.79
N ALA A 136 9.93 14.33 8.15
CA ALA A 136 10.21 15.73 7.86
C ALA A 136 11.53 16.20 8.48
N PHE A 137 11.84 15.73 9.69
CA PHE A 137 13.13 15.98 10.34
C PHE A 137 14.28 15.30 9.59
N THR A 138 14.15 14.02 9.23
CA THR A 138 15.22 13.31 8.49
C THR A 138 15.49 13.91 7.12
N GLU A 139 14.48 14.42 6.42
CA GLU A 139 14.67 15.09 5.13
C GLU A 139 15.25 16.50 5.30
N ALA A 140 14.84 17.24 6.34
CA ALA A 140 15.47 18.52 6.67
C ALA A 140 16.97 18.33 6.99
N PHE A 141 17.32 17.23 7.66
CA PHE A 141 18.70 16.86 7.94
C PHE A 141 19.47 16.48 6.66
N ARG A 142 18.87 15.71 5.74
CA ARG A 142 19.50 15.40 4.45
C ARG A 142 19.75 16.66 3.61
N ALA A 143 18.80 17.60 3.59
CA ALA A 143 18.94 18.89 2.92
C ALA A 143 19.96 19.82 3.60
N PHE A 144 20.21 19.64 4.89
CA PHE A 144 21.28 20.33 5.61
C PHE A 144 22.66 19.87 5.14
N LEU A 145 22.87 18.55 4.99
CA LEU A 145 24.16 17.96 4.58
C LEU A 145 24.50 18.13 3.11
N HIS A 146 23.48 18.16 2.24
CA HIS A 146 23.66 18.37 0.81
C HIS A 146 22.93 19.64 0.37
N PRO A 147 23.49 20.85 0.65
CA PRO A 147 22.95 22.07 0.10
C PRO A 147 23.01 21.99 -1.43
N THR A 148 21.86 22.08 -2.08
CA THR A 148 21.78 22.06 -3.54
C THR A 148 22.69 23.14 -4.13
N SER A 149 23.56 22.71 -5.03
CA SER A 149 24.67 23.45 -5.65
C SER A 149 24.20 24.57 -6.58
N GLU A 150 23.59 25.64 -6.05
CA GLU A 150 23.39 26.89 -6.81
C GLU A 150 23.81 28.18 -6.07
N SER A 151 24.22 28.11 -4.81
CA SER A 151 24.68 29.29 -4.07
C SER A 151 26.09 29.10 -3.53
N SER A 152 27.08 29.24 -4.42
CA SER A 152 28.47 29.27 -4.03
C SER A 152 28.80 30.52 -3.22
N SER A 153 29.32 30.27 -2.01
CA SER A 153 30.52 30.90 -1.47
C SER A 153 30.45 32.38 -1.08
N SER A 154 30.23 32.68 0.22
CA SER A 154 31.13 33.56 1.03
C SER A 154 30.57 34.04 2.40
N LEU A 155 29.72 33.30 3.13
CA LEU A 155 29.27 33.70 4.50
C LEU A 155 28.97 32.48 5.41
N LEU A 156 29.92 31.56 5.59
CA LEU A 156 29.63 30.20 6.07
C LEU A 156 29.53 30.01 7.60
N GLU A 157 29.92 30.96 8.44
CA GLU A 157 29.88 30.75 9.90
C GLU A 157 28.53 31.16 10.53
N ASP A 158 27.96 32.30 10.11
CA ASP A 158 26.69 32.82 10.64
C ASP A 158 25.46 32.07 10.05
N TYR A 159 25.62 31.49 8.85
CA TYR A 159 24.57 30.75 8.15
C TYR A 159 24.37 29.31 8.69
N ASP A 160 25.39 28.74 9.32
CA ASP A 160 25.34 27.38 9.86
C ASP A 160 24.66 27.33 11.24
N GLU A 161 24.87 28.36 12.07
CA GLU A 161 24.24 28.47 13.39
C GLU A 161 22.71 28.61 13.30
N SER A 162 22.21 29.37 12.30
CA SER A 162 20.76 29.50 12.07
C SER A 162 20.12 28.19 11.62
N ARG A 163 20.75 27.46 10.68
CA ARG A 163 20.22 26.19 10.16
C ARG A 163 20.28 25.07 11.20
N THR A 164 21.34 25.02 12.00
CA THR A 164 21.43 24.09 13.13
C THR A 164 20.40 24.42 14.21
N ALA A 165 20.17 25.70 14.52
CA ALA A 165 19.11 26.13 15.44
C ALA A 165 17.70 25.72 14.95
N GLU A 166 17.40 25.85 13.66
CA GLU A 166 16.15 25.37 13.07
C GLU A 166 15.97 23.86 13.22
N LEU A 167 17.03 23.09 12.98
CA LEU A 167 16.99 21.64 13.09
C LEU A 167 16.80 21.19 14.55
N LEU A 168 17.47 21.86 15.49
CA LEU A 168 17.29 21.64 16.93
C LEU A 168 15.87 22.00 17.38
N ALA A 169 15.30 23.10 16.88
CA ALA A 169 13.92 23.48 17.16
C ALA A 169 12.93 22.41 16.64
N LYS A 170 13.19 21.79 15.49
CA LYS A 170 12.40 20.66 14.98
C LYS A 170 12.54 19.42 15.88
N ALA A 171 13.75 19.09 16.34
CA ALA A 171 13.98 17.98 17.26
C ALA A 171 13.24 18.19 18.61
N GLN A 172 13.27 19.40 19.16
CA GLN A 172 12.55 19.75 20.38
C GLN A 172 11.04 19.60 20.21
N LYS A 173 10.48 20.09 19.08
CA LYS A 173 9.06 19.90 18.76
C LYS A 173 8.67 18.42 18.70
N LEU A 174 9.52 17.58 18.08
CA LEU A 174 9.30 16.13 18.03
C LEU A 174 9.26 15.48 19.41
N HIS A 175 10.19 15.84 20.29
CA HIS A 175 10.23 15.32 21.65
C HIS A 175 9.01 15.76 22.47
N VAL A 176 8.53 16.99 22.26
CA VAL A 176 7.29 17.47 22.87
C VAL A 176 6.11 16.63 22.37
N LEU A 177 6.00 16.34 21.07
CA LEU A 177 4.94 15.48 20.52
C LEU A 177 5.00 14.03 21.06
N SER A 178 6.19 13.43 21.17
CA SER A 178 6.31 12.08 21.75
C SER A 178 5.91 12.06 23.23
N SER A 179 6.21 13.13 23.97
CA SER A 179 5.85 13.23 25.39
C SER A 179 4.34 13.32 25.63
N MET A 180 3.57 13.80 24.65
CA MET A 180 2.11 13.88 24.71
C MET A 180 1.40 12.54 24.46
N LEU A 181 2.12 11.49 24.03
CA LEU A 181 1.53 10.17 23.84
C LEU A 181 1.03 9.59 25.16
N SER A 182 -0.22 9.13 25.18
CA SER A 182 -0.87 8.62 26.40
C SER A 182 -0.31 7.28 26.87
N ASN A 183 0.18 6.45 25.94
CA ASN A 183 0.70 5.12 26.26
C ASN A 183 2.21 5.17 26.57
N PRO A 184 2.64 4.75 27.77
CA PRO A 184 4.05 4.83 28.18
C PRO A 184 4.97 3.93 27.35
N THR A 185 4.51 2.76 26.92
CA THR A 185 5.31 1.81 26.13
C THR A 185 5.57 2.34 24.73
N GLU A 186 4.55 2.91 24.09
CA GLU A 186 4.66 3.52 22.76
C GLU A 186 5.54 4.77 22.82
N ARG A 187 5.38 5.59 23.87
CA ARG A 187 6.23 6.75 24.12
C ARG A 187 7.70 6.37 24.26
N GLU A 188 8.02 5.31 24.99
CA GLU A 188 9.41 4.84 25.11
C GLU A 188 9.97 4.37 23.76
N ALA A 189 9.18 3.64 22.98
CA ALA A 189 9.58 3.21 21.64
C ALA A 189 9.86 4.41 20.72
N TYR A 190 8.98 5.41 20.72
CA TYR A 190 9.19 6.64 19.96
C TYR A 190 10.37 7.47 20.45
N ASN A 191 10.62 7.54 21.76
CA ASN A 191 11.80 8.22 22.29
C ASN A 191 13.11 7.55 21.84
N LYS A 192 13.17 6.22 21.79
CA LYS A 192 14.31 5.49 21.22
C LYS A 192 14.49 5.78 19.73
N GLU A 193 13.40 5.83 18.97
CA GLU A 193 13.45 6.20 17.56
C GLU A 193 13.95 7.65 17.38
N LEU A 194 13.47 8.59 18.19
CA LEU A 194 13.92 9.97 18.18
C LEU A 194 15.40 10.10 18.54
N GLU A 195 15.88 9.38 19.56
CA GLU A 195 17.31 9.36 19.93
C GLU A 195 18.19 8.89 18.77
N ASN A 196 17.79 7.82 18.07
CA ASN A 196 18.51 7.34 16.90
C ASN A 196 18.50 8.35 15.74
N VAL A 197 17.37 9.00 15.50
CA VAL A 197 17.18 9.97 14.43
C VAL A 197 17.93 11.27 14.72
N THR A 198 17.92 11.77 15.96
CA THR A 198 18.72 12.93 16.36
C THR A 198 20.20 12.57 16.44
N GLY A 199 20.53 11.32 16.77
CA GLY A 199 21.90 10.79 16.76
C GLY A 199 22.57 10.81 15.38
N LEU A 200 21.80 10.92 14.28
CA LEU A 200 22.33 11.15 12.94
C LEU A 200 23.21 12.41 12.87
N LEU A 201 22.95 13.42 13.70
CA LEU A 201 23.72 14.67 13.79
C LEU A 201 25.17 14.46 14.22
N ALA A 202 25.46 13.39 14.95
CA ALA A 202 26.80 13.11 15.44
C ALA A 202 27.70 12.45 14.39
N TYR A 203 27.12 11.99 13.26
CA TYR A 203 27.87 11.29 12.22
C TYR A 203 28.21 12.24 11.06
N PRO A 204 29.48 12.28 10.62
CA PRO A 204 29.87 13.04 9.43
C PRO A 204 29.16 12.57 8.16
N ASP A 205 29.02 11.24 8.00
CA ASP A 205 28.33 10.59 6.89
C ASP A 205 27.14 9.77 7.42
N PRO A 206 25.92 10.32 7.44
CA PRO A 206 24.79 9.62 8.06
C PRO A 206 24.24 8.46 7.22
N GLU A 207 24.47 8.45 5.90
CA GLU A 207 24.01 7.36 5.02
C GLU A 207 24.84 6.07 5.20
N ARG A 208 26.01 6.18 5.83
CA ARG A 208 26.87 5.05 6.21
C ARG A 208 26.78 4.72 7.71
N SER A 209 25.97 5.45 8.45
CA SER A 209 25.80 5.29 9.90
C SER A 209 25.06 3.99 10.23
N PRO A 210 25.26 3.39 11.42
CA PRO A 210 24.41 2.30 11.92
C PRO A 210 22.92 2.64 11.95
N VAL A 211 22.56 3.93 12.00
CA VAL A 211 21.18 4.42 11.97
C VAL A 211 20.73 4.90 10.57
N ALA A 212 21.50 4.63 9.52
CA ALA A 212 21.18 5.01 8.13
C ALA A 212 19.81 4.50 7.64
N LYS A 213 19.28 3.42 8.25
CA LYS A 213 17.94 2.89 7.96
C LYS A 213 16.83 3.95 8.02
N TYR A 214 16.98 4.98 8.87
CA TYR A 214 16.01 6.06 9.01
C TYR A 214 15.97 7.02 7.81
N LEU A 215 17.03 7.01 6.99
CA LEU A 215 17.16 7.78 5.76
C LEU A 215 16.77 7.00 4.50
N SER A 216 16.41 5.72 4.64
CA SER A 216 16.10 4.84 3.51
C SER A 216 14.86 5.28 2.74
N HIS A 217 14.85 5.00 1.43
CA HIS A 217 13.63 5.16 0.61
C HIS A 217 12.51 4.23 1.09
N GLU A 218 12.87 3.02 1.54
CA GLU A 218 11.93 2.02 2.06
C GLU A 218 11.08 2.57 3.23
N ARG A 219 11.69 3.37 4.13
CA ARG A 219 10.94 4.04 5.20
C ARG A 219 9.95 5.07 4.68
N ARG A 220 10.29 5.84 3.64
CA ARG A 220 9.36 6.79 3.00
C ARG A 220 8.20 6.06 2.36
N GLU A 221 8.46 4.96 1.66
CA GLU A 221 7.41 4.12 1.07
C GLU A 221 6.48 3.55 2.13
N ALA A 222 7.03 3.06 3.24
CA ALA A 222 6.25 2.47 4.31
C ALA A 222 5.34 3.51 5.01
N VAL A 223 5.83 4.72 5.30
CA VAL A 223 4.97 5.79 5.82
C VAL A 223 3.95 6.26 4.79
N ALA A 224 4.31 6.35 3.50
CA ALA A 224 3.35 6.68 2.46
C ALA A 224 2.21 5.64 2.35
N ASN A 225 2.55 4.35 2.47
CA ASN A 225 1.57 3.26 2.51
C ASN A 225 0.68 3.35 3.76
N GLN A 226 1.28 3.64 4.92
CA GLN A 226 0.57 3.83 6.18
C GLN A 226 -0.45 4.99 6.08
N ILE A 227 -0.03 6.14 5.56
CA ILE A 227 -0.90 7.31 5.36
C ILE A 227 -2.02 7.00 4.36
N ASN A 228 -1.71 6.34 3.25
CA ASN A 228 -2.74 5.93 2.29
C ASN A 228 -3.79 5.00 2.93
N THR A 229 -3.34 4.05 3.75
CA THR A 229 -4.23 3.14 4.50
C THR A 229 -5.10 3.91 5.49
N ALA A 230 -4.54 4.90 6.19
CA ALA A 230 -5.28 5.74 7.10
C ALA A 230 -6.33 6.60 6.39
N ILE A 231 -6.01 7.17 5.21
CA ILE A 231 -6.98 7.89 4.39
C ILE A 231 -8.13 6.97 3.98
N LEU A 232 -7.82 5.77 3.49
CA LEU A 232 -8.84 4.77 3.10
C LEU A 232 -9.75 4.44 4.29
N TYR A 233 -9.17 4.12 5.43
CA TYR A 233 -9.91 3.81 6.66
C TYR A 233 -10.83 4.96 7.09
N ARG A 234 -10.32 6.19 7.13
CA ARG A 234 -11.09 7.37 7.59
C ARG A 234 -12.16 7.82 6.59
N THR A 235 -12.03 7.45 5.33
CA THR A 235 -13.02 7.76 4.29
C THR A 235 -14.01 6.62 4.05
N GLY A 236 -13.93 5.54 4.85
CA GLY A 236 -14.82 4.39 4.74
C GLY A 236 -14.58 3.55 3.48
N LEU A 237 -13.42 3.73 2.84
CA LEU A 237 -13.03 2.98 1.66
C LEU A 237 -12.26 1.71 2.07
N PRO A 238 -12.39 0.62 1.29
CA PRO A 238 -11.65 -0.60 1.59
C PRO A 238 -10.14 -0.37 1.45
N ALA A 239 -9.36 -1.00 2.33
CA ALA A 239 -7.90 -0.95 2.33
C ALA A 239 -7.24 -1.83 1.25
N ILE A 240 -8.03 -2.72 0.66
CA ILE A 240 -7.63 -3.68 -0.39
C ILE A 240 -8.73 -3.64 -1.45
N SER A 241 -8.35 -3.59 -2.72
CA SER A 241 -9.32 -3.67 -3.82
C SER A 241 -10.03 -5.03 -3.86
N HIS A 242 -11.22 -5.08 -4.45
CA HIS A 242 -11.97 -6.33 -4.58
C HIS A 242 -11.22 -7.38 -5.40
N LEU A 243 -10.55 -6.95 -6.48
CA LEU A 243 -9.71 -7.84 -7.31
C LEU A 243 -8.56 -8.44 -6.50
N GLU A 244 -7.87 -7.64 -5.70
CA GLU A 244 -6.76 -8.12 -4.88
C GLU A 244 -7.26 -9.06 -3.78
N LEU A 245 -8.39 -8.74 -3.14
CA LEU A 245 -9.02 -9.61 -2.14
C LEU A 245 -9.39 -10.97 -2.75
N SER A 246 -10.05 -10.98 -3.92
CA SER A 246 -10.38 -12.21 -4.64
C SER A 246 -9.13 -13.00 -5.00
N THR A 247 -8.08 -12.34 -5.49
CA THR A 247 -6.81 -12.99 -5.83
C THR A 247 -6.16 -13.65 -4.61
N ARG A 248 -6.08 -12.94 -3.46
CA ARG A 248 -5.55 -13.48 -2.21
C ARG A 248 -6.39 -14.64 -1.69
N TYR A 249 -7.71 -14.49 -1.69
CA TYR A 249 -8.64 -15.53 -1.25
C TYR A 249 -8.50 -16.81 -2.09
N THR A 250 -8.51 -16.67 -3.41
CA THR A 250 -8.34 -17.79 -4.34
C THR A 250 -6.96 -18.44 -4.19
N SER A 251 -5.89 -17.67 -4.02
CA SER A 251 -4.54 -18.20 -3.79
C SER A 251 -4.47 -19.03 -2.50
N ALA A 252 -5.05 -18.53 -1.41
CA ALA A 252 -5.10 -19.23 -0.13
C ALA A 252 -5.95 -20.50 -0.22
N LEU A 253 -7.11 -20.42 -0.88
CA LEU A 253 -8.00 -21.57 -1.06
C LEU A 253 -7.32 -22.69 -1.83
N TRP A 254 -6.61 -22.39 -2.93
CA TRP A 254 -5.84 -23.39 -3.66
C TRP A 254 -4.72 -24.01 -2.83
N SER A 255 -4.05 -23.21 -2.01
CA SER A 255 -3.01 -23.71 -1.09
C SER A 255 -3.60 -24.69 -0.07
N PHE A 256 -4.74 -24.34 0.55
CA PHE A 256 -5.44 -25.23 1.47
C PHE A 256 -5.96 -26.51 0.79
N MET A 257 -6.52 -26.41 -0.42
CA MET A 257 -6.98 -27.58 -1.17
C MET A 257 -5.84 -28.54 -1.50
N HIS A 258 -4.67 -27.99 -1.84
CA HIS A 258 -3.46 -28.77 -2.05
C HIS A 258 -3.00 -29.47 -0.77
N ASP A 259 -2.85 -28.74 0.33
CA ASP A 259 -2.39 -29.26 1.62
C ASP A 259 -3.32 -30.34 2.20
N LEU A 260 -4.63 -30.23 1.93
CA LEU A 260 -5.64 -31.20 2.36
C LEU A 260 -5.89 -32.33 1.34
N HIS A 261 -5.13 -32.38 0.24
CA HIS A 261 -5.28 -33.35 -0.85
C HIS A 261 -6.73 -33.47 -1.36
N ILE A 262 -7.43 -32.34 -1.46
CA ILE A 262 -8.82 -32.30 -1.93
C ILE A 262 -8.83 -32.46 -3.46
N LYS A 263 -9.62 -33.42 -3.95
CA LYS A 263 -9.81 -33.62 -5.39
C LYS A 263 -10.70 -32.50 -5.96
N PRO A 264 -10.24 -31.73 -6.96
CA PRO A 264 -11.07 -30.72 -7.60
C PRO A 264 -12.24 -31.39 -8.32
N ARG A 265 -13.35 -30.67 -8.48
CA ARG A 265 -14.48 -31.14 -9.26
C ARG A 265 -14.02 -31.36 -10.73
N PRO A 266 -14.48 -32.42 -11.42
CA PRO A 266 -14.07 -32.70 -12.80
C PRO A 266 -14.29 -31.55 -13.79
N ASP A 267 -15.29 -30.69 -13.55
CA ASP A 267 -15.61 -29.53 -14.40
C ASP A 267 -14.93 -28.22 -13.95
N ALA A 268 -14.11 -28.25 -12.88
CA ALA A 268 -13.54 -27.03 -12.32
C ALA A 268 -12.36 -26.51 -13.17
N PRO A 269 -12.29 -25.19 -13.43
CA PRO A 269 -11.11 -24.60 -14.05
C PRO A 269 -9.90 -24.74 -13.11
N LEU A 270 -8.87 -25.46 -13.56
CA LEU A 270 -7.63 -25.66 -12.82
C LEU A 270 -6.63 -24.53 -13.13
N PRO A 271 -5.84 -24.08 -12.15
CA PRO A 271 -4.80 -23.12 -12.41
C PRO A 271 -3.65 -23.76 -13.22
N PRO A 272 -2.94 -22.98 -14.05
CA PRO A 272 -1.73 -23.41 -14.74
C PRO A 272 -0.70 -23.89 -13.71
N THR A 273 -0.08 -25.02 -14.00
CA THR A 273 0.95 -25.65 -13.17
C THR A 273 2.32 -25.52 -13.82
N SER A 274 3.35 -25.30 -13.01
CA SER A 274 4.75 -25.38 -13.43
C SER A 274 5.16 -26.85 -13.52
N VAL A 275 4.68 -27.59 -14.53
CA VAL A 275 5.17 -28.96 -14.76
C VAL A 275 6.30 -28.92 -15.78
N GLU A 276 7.50 -28.55 -15.33
CA GLU A 276 8.70 -29.19 -15.86
C GLU A 276 8.87 -30.54 -15.15
N LYS A 277 9.04 -31.59 -15.97
CA LYS A 277 9.19 -33.01 -15.60
C LYS A 277 9.87 -33.25 -14.23
N ALA A 278 9.09 -33.56 -13.20
CA ALA A 278 9.60 -34.29 -12.04
C ALA A 278 9.61 -35.80 -12.36
N SER A 279 10.57 -36.22 -13.17
CA SER A 279 11.00 -37.62 -13.22
C SER A 279 11.86 -37.93 -12.00
N SER A 280 11.30 -38.60 -10.98
CA SER A 280 11.94 -39.74 -10.29
C SER A 280 11.07 -40.25 -9.12
N PRO A 281 11.06 -41.58 -8.86
CA PRO A 281 10.19 -42.21 -7.89
C PRO A 281 10.86 -42.24 -6.52
N SER A 282 10.21 -41.69 -5.49
CA SER A 282 10.60 -41.95 -4.10
C SER A 282 9.61 -42.94 -3.48
N LEU A 283 10.09 -44.17 -3.30
CA LEU A 283 9.41 -45.24 -2.57
C LEU A 283 9.24 -44.83 -1.10
N ILE A 284 7.99 -44.65 -0.66
CA ILE A 284 7.62 -44.84 0.73
C ILE A 284 6.57 -45.95 0.77
N LYS A 285 6.94 -47.03 1.46
CA LYS A 285 6.16 -48.26 1.60
C LYS A 285 5.10 -48.07 2.68
N GLY A 286 3.83 -48.27 2.32
CA GLY A 286 2.80 -48.70 3.25
C GLY A 286 1.74 -47.67 3.65
N VAL A 287 0.85 -47.28 2.72
CA VAL A 287 -0.55 -46.94 3.02
C VAL A 287 -1.43 -47.45 1.88
N LYS A 288 -2.59 -48.00 2.24
CA LYS A 288 -3.57 -48.66 1.37
C LYS A 288 -4.01 -47.78 0.19
N VAL A 289 -4.10 -48.43 -0.97
CA VAL A 289 -4.55 -47.91 -2.26
C VAL A 289 -5.98 -47.39 -2.15
N VAL A 290 -6.15 -46.09 -2.36
CA VAL A 290 -7.43 -45.45 -2.75
C VAL A 290 -7.17 -44.79 -4.09
N ASP A 291 -8.10 -44.99 -5.04
CA ASP A 291 -8.08 -44.61 -6.45
C ASP A 291 -7.12 -43.48 -6.86
N LYS A 292 -6.20 -43.84 -7.76
CA LYS A 292 -4.93 -43.17 -8.06
C LYS A 292 -4.91 -42.30 -9.32
N ASP A 293 -6.05 -42.06 -9.98
CA ASP A 293 -6.07 -41.46 -11.33
C ASP A 293 -6.88 -40.15 -11.44
N ALA A 294 -6.88 -39.31 -10.40
CA ALA A 294 -7.32 -37.91 -10.54
C ALA A 294 -6.23 -36.99 -9.97
N PRO A 295 -5.75 -36.00 -10.74
CA PRO A 295 -4.70 -35.10 -10.27
C PRO A 295 -5.20 -34.34 -9.04
N GLU A 296 -4.41 -34.38 -7.97
CA GLU A 296 -4.63 -33.59 -6.76
C GLU A 296 -4.73 -32.10 -7.10
N ALA A 297 -5.37 -31.30 -6.23
CA ALA A 297 -5.41 -29.85 -6.42
C ALA A 297 -3.98 -29.31 -6.56
N PRO A 298 -3.66 -28.62 -7.68
CA PRO A 298 -2.32 -28.13 -7.92
C PRO A 298 -1.97 -26.99 -6.96
N ARG A 299 -0.67 -26.87 -6.64
CA ARG A 299 -0.17 -25.70 -5.91
C ARG A 299 -0.31 -24.46 -6.79
N PHE A 300 -1.05 -23.46 -6.31
CA PHE A 300 -1.23 -22.21 -7.02
C PHE A 300 -0.01 -21.31 -6.82
N ASP A 301 0.58 -20.87 -7.92
CA ASP A 301 1.61 -19.85 -7.96
C ASP A 301 1.09 -18.66 -8.77
N LEU A 302 0.93 -17.51 -8.11
CA LEU A 302 0.42 -16.30 -8.73
C LEU A 302 1.37 -15.77 -9.82
N GLN A 303 2.68 -15.85 -9.63
CA GLN A 303 3.65 -15.36 -10.62
C GLN A 303 3.60 -16.24 -11.86
N HIS A 304 3.58 -17.55 -11.67
CA HIS A 304 3.40 -18.49 -12.79
C HIS A 304 2.06 -18.26 -13.50
N PHE A 305 0.97 -18.08 -12.75
CA PHE A 305 -0.35 -17.81 -13.31
C PHE A 305 -0.35 -16.60 -14.24
N LEU A 306 0.24 -15.49 -13.78
CA LEU A 306 0.34 -14.25 -14.57
C LEU A 306 1.22 -14.42 -15.81
N ASN A 307 2.25 -15.25 -15.73
CA ASN A 307 3.17 -15.52 -16.84
C ASN A 307 2.68 -16.63 -17.80
N ALA A 308 1.76 -17.49 -17.36
CA ALA A 308 1.31 -18.67 -18.10
C ALA A 308 0.41 -18.35 -19.31
N LYS A 309 0.03 -17.08 -19.50
CA LYS A 309 -0.65 -16.59 -20.71
C LYS A 309 -0.25 -15.14 -21.05
N ALA A 310 0.61 -15.03 -22.05
CA ALA A 310 0.52 -14.05 -23.14
C ALA A 310 0.25 -14.85 -24.43
#